data_AF-S8D0W6-F1
#
_entry.id   AF-S8D0W6-F1
#
_cell.length_a   1.000
_cell.length_b   1.000
_cell.length_c   1.000
_cell.angle_alpha   90.00
_cell.angle_beta   90.00
_cell.angle_gamma   90.00
#
_symmetry.space_group_name_H-M   'P 1'
#
loop_
_entity.id
_entity.type
_entity.pdbx_description
1 polymer ?
#
loop_
_entity_poly.entity_id
_entity_poly.type
_entity_poly.pdbx_seq_one_letter_code
_entity_poly.pdbx_strand_id
1 'polypeptide(L)'
;PDVHSPLSPDMESLAQHLFTKGYLENANFMPKAKFDVTAFQTVYSRTFLKHAAVKLGKHESEIAKWLSASDLKKIAQFGCPSLGINTVESSKIMRRYFGIDEGKVCGKCPLKQSCNFSYKAPQQRRSVKELSLSPVMRVLVIYALGLVPKELTVPEDVSASVSRLMKEIVKLSRTVS
;
A
#
# COMPACT_ATOMS: atom_id res chain seq x y z
N PRO A 1 7.97 21.88 -10.09
CA PRO A 1 8.23 20.51 -9.58
C PRO A 1 7.69 20.38 -8.16
N ASP A 2 6.64 19.57 -7.97
CA ASP A 2 6.12 19.30 -6.63
C ASP A 2 7.14 18.44 -5.87
N VAL A 3 7.95 19.10 -5.05
CA VAL A 3 8.84 18.46 -4.09
C VAL A 3 7.97 17.90 -2.97
N HIS A 4 7.95 16.59 -2.82
CA HIS A 4 7.22 15.97 -1.74
C HIS A 4 7.97 16.12 -0.40
N SER A 5 7.22 16.14 0.71
CA SER A 5 7.76 16.10 2.06
C SER A 5 8.68 14.89 2.27
N PRO A 6 9.60 14.89 3.26
CA PRO A 6 10.39 13.70 3.59
C PRO A 6 9.53 12.45 3.82
N LEU A 7 10.14 11.27 3.62
CA LEU A 7 9.47 10.01 3.92
C LEU A 7 9.21 9.90 5.43
N SER A 8 8.12 9.25 5.82
CA SER A 8 7.90 8.91 7.23
C SER A 8 8.91 7.85 7.69
N PRO A 9 9.22 7.74 8.99
CA PRO A 9 10.18 6.74 9.49
C PRO A 9 9.87 5.30 9.04
N ASP A 10 8.58 4.95 8.97
CA ASP A 10 8.16 3.62 8.52
C ASP A 10 8.44 3.41 7.03
N MET A 11 8.22 4.46 6.23
CA MET A 11 8.46 4.42 4.79
C MET A 11 9.96 4.44 4.47
N GLU A 12 10.76 5.15 5.26
CA GLU A 12 12.22 5.09 5.20
C GLU A 12 12.73 3.68 5.52
N SER A 13 12.23 3.07 6.58
CA SER A 13 12.57 1.69 6.95
C SER A 13 12.21 0.70 5.83
N LEU A 14 11.04 0.84 5.21
CA LEU A 14 10.66 0.01 4.06
C LEU A 14 11.56 0.28 2.84
N ALA A 15 11.87 1.54 2.55
CA ALA A 15 12.73 1.92 1.41
C ALA A 15 14.15 1.36 1.56
N GLN A 16 14.75 1.48 2.75
CA GLN A 16 16.05 0.88 3.08
C GLN A 16 15.99 -0.64 2.95
N HIS A 17 14.91 -1.27 3.40
CA HIS A 17 14.74 -2.72 3.28
C HIS A 17 14.65 -3.16 1.81
N LEU A 18 13.87 -2.45 0.99
CA LEU A 18 13.77 -2.68 -0.45
C LEU A 18 15.11 -2.48 -1.17
N PHE A 19 15.88 -1.46 -0.79
CA PHE A 19 17.24 -1.23 -1.28
C PHE A 19 18.14 -2.43 -0.97
N THR A 20 18.16 -2.87 0.29
CA THR A 20 19.00 -3.97 0.78
C THR A 20 18.69 -5.29 0.07
N LYS A 21 17.42 -5.51 -0.29
CA LYS A 21 16.98 -6.70 -1.05
C LYS A 21 17.08 -6.55 -2.57
N GLY A 22 17.67 -5.48 -3.09
CA GLY A 22 17.88 -5.27 -4.53
C GLY A 22 16.63 -4.87 -5.32
N TYR A 23 15.49 -4.58 -4.68
CA TYR A 23 14.28 -4.14 -5.39
C TYR A 23 14.44 -2.75 -6.05
N LEU A 24 15.50 -2.02 -5.69
CA LEU A 24 15.80 -0.68 -6.21
C LEU A 24 17.03 -0.62 -7.13
N GLU A 25 17.60 -1.75 -7.55
CA GLU A 25 18.84 -1.83 -8.35
C GLU A 25 18.78 -1.05 -9.68
N ASN A 26 17.58 -0.96 -10.27
CA ASN A 26 17.32 -0.30 -11.56
C ASN A 26 16.83 1.15 -11.40
N ALA A 27 16.87 1.71 -10.19
CA ALA A 27 16.56 3.12 -9.97
C ALA A 27 17.67 4.00 -10.55
N ASN A 28 17.31 4.92 -11.46
CA ASN A 28 18.26 5.89 -12.04
C ASN A 28 18.36 7.20 -11.24
N PHE A 29 17.58 7.33 -10.16
CA PHE A 29 17.50 8.52 -9.32
C PHE A 29 18.26 8.40 -8.00
N MET A 30 18.94 7.27 -7.76
CA MET A 30 19.67 6.99 -6.53
C MET A 30 20.98 6.25 -6.85
N PRO A 31 22.09 6.50 -6.10
CA PRO A 31 23.32 5.75 -6.27
C PRO A 31 23.12 4.24 -6.05
N LYS A 32 23.76 3.41 -6.89
CA LYS A 32 23.63 1.94 -6.78
C LYS A 32 24.26 1.37 -5.50
N ALA A 33 25.32 1.99 -5.00
CA ALA A 33 26.12 1.46 -3.90
C ALA A 33 25.66 1.94 -2.51
N LYS A 34 24.83 2.98 -2.43
CA LYS A 34 24.48 3.62 -1.15
C LYS A 34 23.02 4.07 -1.16
N PHE A 35 22.29 3.66 -0.13
CA PHE A 35 20.94 4.14 0.10
C PHE A 35 20.97 5.64 0.43
N ASP A 36 20.15 6.40 -0.28
CA ASP A 36 19.93 7.82 -0.04
C ASP A 36 18.42 8.09 0.07
N VAL A 37 17.99 8.38 1.29
CA VAL A 37 16.58 8.65 1.59
C VAL A 37 16.07 9.92 0.92
N THR A 38 16.96 10.88 0.64
CA THR A 38 16.59 12.16 0.00
C THR A 38 16.26 11.99 -1.49
N ALA A 39 16.59 10.83 -2.08
CA ALA A 39 16.30 10.50 -3.47
C ALA A 39 14.79 10.32 -3.78
N PHE A 40 13.93 10.22 -2.76
CA PHE A 40 12.48 9.93 -2.90
C PHE A 40 11.57 11.17 -2.83
N GLN A 41 12.06 12.32 -3.30
CA GLN A 41 11.35 13.60 -3.26
C GLN A 41 10.46 13.87 -4.50
N THR A 42 10.59 13.08 -5.55
CA THR A 42 9.86 13.28 -6.82
C THR A 42 8.72 12.29 -7.00
N VAL A 43 7.72 12.66 -7.81
CA VAL A 43 6.62 11.75 -8.20
C VAL A 43 7.16 10.45 -8.81
N TYR A 44 8.19 10.56 -9.65
CA TYR A 44 8.82 9.42 -10.31
C TYR A 44 9.47 8.46 -9.31
N SER A 45 10.32 8.96 -8.41
CA SER A 45 10.99 8.14 -7.39
C SER A 45 10.00 7.47 -6.43
N ARG A 46 8.93 8.16 -6.02
CA ARG A 46 7.85 7.58 -5.19
C ARG A 46 7.04 6.54 -5.93
N THR A 47 6.77 6.76 -7.22
CA THR A 47 6.09 5.77 -8.06
C THR A 47 6.95 4.51 -8.20
N PHE A 48 8.25 4.66 -8.40
CA PHE A 48 9.20 3.54 -8.42
C PHE A 48 9.18 2.78 -7.08
N LEU A 49 9.23 3.49 -5.96
CA LEU A 49 9.19 2.91 -4.63
C LEU A 49 7.89 2.13 -4.36
N LYS A 50 6.74 2.66 -4.81
CA LYS A 50 5.45 1.94 -4.80
C LYS A 50 5.54 0.64 -5.62
N HIS A 51 6.13 0.67 -6.80
CA HIS A 51 6.29 -0.53 -7.63
C HIS A 51 7.20 -1.57 -6.98
N ALA A 52 8.31 -1.15 -6.38
CA ALA A 52 9.22 -2.01 -5.63
C ALA A 52 8.51 -2.68 -4.44
N ALA A 53 7.75 -1.92 -3.66
CA ALA A 53 6.94 -2.42 -2.55
C ALA A 53 5.91 -3.48 -2.98
N VAL A 54 5.23 -3.25 -4.11
CA VAL A 54 4.30 -4.24 -4.69
C VAL A 54 5.03 -5.48 -5.18
N LYS A 55 6.23 -5.34 -5.76
CA LYS A 55 7.06 -6.46 -6.22
C LYS A 55 7.50 -7.33 -5.03
N LEU A 56 7.91 -6.71 -3.91
CA LEU A 56 8.15 -7.41 -2.64
C LEU A 56 6.90 -8.23 -2.24
N GLY A 57 5.73 -7.60 -2.22
CA GLY A 57 4.48 -8.29 -1.88
C GLY A 57 4.06 -9.41 -2.84
N LYS A 58 4.59 -9.45 -4.07
CA LYS A 58 4.42 -10.60 -4.97
C LYS A 58 5.36 -11.74 -4.62
N HIS A 59 6.63 -11.43 -4.31
CA HIS A 59 7.65 -12.44 -4.01
C HIS A 59 7.43 -13.07 -2.64
N GLU A 60 7.00 -12.29 -1.66
CA GLU A 60 6.81 -12.73 -0.27
C GLU A 60 5.32 -12.78 0.09
N SER A 61 4.52 -13.37 -0.81
CA SER A 61 3.06 -13.36 -0.69
C SER A 61 2.55 -13.96 0.63
N GLU A 62 3.26 -14.97 1.16
CA GLU A 62 2.89 -15.67 2.39
C GLU A 62 2.89 -14.78 3.62
N ILE A 63 3.65 -13.67 3.61
CA ILE A 63 3.71 -12.70 4.73
C ILE A 63 2.33 -12.22 5.13
N ALA A 64 1.41 -12.09 4.18
CA ALA A 64 0.04 -11.66 4.44
C ALA A 64 -0.70 -12.54 5.48
N LYS A 65 -0.31 -13.81 5.63
CA LYS A 65 -0.92 -14.75 6.59
C LYS A 65 -0.59 -14.43 8.04
N TRP A 66 0.50 -13.71 8.30
CA TRP A 66 0.98 -13.40 9.65
C TRP A 66 0.76 -11.94 10.06
N LEU A 67 0.13 -11.14 9.20
CA LEU A 67 -0.17 -9.73 9.50
C LEU A 67 -1.39 -9.60 10.42
N SER A 68 -1.40 -8.51 11.19
CA SER A 68 -2.54 -8.10 12.02
C SER A 68 -3.85 -8.02 11.22
N ALA A 69 -4.71 -9.03 11.36
CA ALA A 69 -6.00 -9.10 10.69
C ALA A 69 -6.92 -7.92 11.08
N SER A 70 -6.85 -7.46 12.34
CA SER A 70 -7.61 -6.30 12.81
C SER A 70 -7.21 -5.01 12.12
N ASP A 71 -5.90 -4.78 11.94
CA ASP A 71 -5.40 -3.57 11.27
C ASP A 71 -5.70 -3.61 9.77
N LEU A 72 -5.52 -4.77 9.13
CA LEU A 72 -5.89 -4.97 7.72
C LEU A 72 -7.38 -4.74 7.49
N LYS A 73 -8.24 -5.28 8.36
CA LYS A 73 -9.70 -5.10 8.26
C LYS A 73 -10.08 -3.63 8.42
N LYS A 74 -9.47 -2.91 9.36
CA LYS A 74 -9.71 -1.47 9.56
C LYS A 74 -9.38 -0.66 8.31
N ILE A 75 -8.22 -0.89 7.71
CA ILE A 75 -7.82 -0.22 6.46
C ILE A 75 -8.78 -0.56 5.32
N ALA A 76 -9.19 -1.83 5.20
CA ALA A 76 -10.15 -2.25 4.18
C ALA A 76 -11.52 -1.56 4.34
N GLN A 77 -11.98 -1.35 5.59
CA GLN A 77 -13.23 -0.67 5.91
C GLN A 77 -13.20 0.83 5.63
N PHE A 78 -12.04 1.48 5.77
CA PHE A 78 -11.92 2.92 5.58
C PHE A 78 -12.22 3.34 4.12
N GLY A 79 -11.65 2.65 3.13
CA GLY A 79 -11.96 2.93 1.73
C GLY A 79 -10.83 2.64 0.74
N CYS A 80 -10.93 3.17 -0.47
CA CYS A 80 -9.84 3.15 -1.44
C CYS A 80 -8.95 4.38 -1.21
N PRO A 81 -7.61 4.23 -1.06
CA PRO A 81 -6.74 5.37 -0.82
C PRO A 81 -6.50 6.24 -2.05
N SER A 82 -6.84 5.77 -3.26
CA SER A 82 -6.81 6.57 -4.48
C SER A 82 -7.72 5.98 -5.56
N LEU A 83 -7.90 6.73 -6.66
CA LEU A 83 -8.74 6.35 -7.80
C LEU A 83 -8.04 5.47 -8.85
N GLY A 84 -6.74 5.16 -8.67
CA GLY A 84 -6.01 4.32 -9.60
C GLY A 84 -6.60 2.91 -9.65
N ILE A 85 -6.87 2.39 -10.86
CA ILE A 85 -7.55 1.09 -11.07
C ILE A 85 -6.99 -0.03 -10.19
N ASN A 86 -5.66 -0.22 -10.19
CA ASN A 86 -5.02 -1.28 -9.42
C ASN A 86 -5.17 -1.08 -7.90
N THR A 87 -5.19 0.16 -7.43
CA THR A 87 -5.36 0.50 -6.02
C THR A 87 -6.80 0.26 -5.58
N VAL A 88 -7.76 0.67 -6.39
CA VAL A 88 -9.19 0.41 -6.16
C VAL A 88 -9.44 -1.10 -6.12
N GLU A 89 -8.92 -1.85 -7.10
CA GLU A 89 -9.05 -3.31 -7.11
C GLU A 89 -8.41 -3.97 -5.90
N SER A 90 -7.21 -3.54 -5.49
CA SER A 90 -6.54 -4.08 -4.31
C SER A 90 -7.35 -3.84 -3.04
N SER A 91 -7.91 -2.64 -2.87
CA SER A 91 -8.76 -2.29 -1.73
C SER A 91 -10.01 -3.16 -1.69
N LYS A 92 -10.62 -3.42 -2.85
CA LYS A 92 -11.80 -4.28 -2.99
C LYS A 92 -11.50 -5.75 -2.74
N ILE A 93 -10.32 -6.23 -3.16
CA ILE A 93 -9.86 -7.59 -2.86
C ILE A 93 -9.73 -7.77 -1.35
N MET A 94 -9.11 -6.81 -0.65
CA MET A 94 -9.03 -6.83 0.81
C MET A 94 -10.42 -6.86 1.45
N ARG A 95 -11.36 -6.03 0.98
CA ARG A 95 -12.74 -6.05 1.48
C ARG A 95 -13.44 -7.38 1.26
N ARG A 96 -13.30 -7.97 0.07
CA ARG A 96 -13.83 -9.30 -0.24
C ARG A 96 -13.26 -10.38 0.68
N TYR A 97 -11.95 -10.35 0.95
CA TYR A 97 -11.31 -11.29 1.87
C TYR A 97 -11.91 -11.22 3.29
N PHE A 98 -12.18 -10.02 3.80
CA PHE A 98 -12.80 -9.82 5.12
C PHE A 98 -14.33 -9.90 5.15
N GLY A 99 -14.99 -10.22 4.02
CA GLY A 99 -16.45 -10.24 3.92
C GLY A 99 -17.10 -8.86 4.16
N ILE A 100 -16.37 -7.77 3.86
CA ILE A 100 -16.87 -6.39 4.00
C ILE A 100 -17.75 -6.05 2.81
N ASP A 101 -18.92 -5.49 3.09
CA ASP A 101 -19.87 -5.00 2.09
C ASP A 101 -19.30 -3.79 1.32
N GLU A 102 -18.97 -4.01 0.04
CA GLU A 102 -18.45 -2.98 -0.86
C GLU A 102 -19.43 -1.81 -1.01
N GLY A 103 -20.74 -2.08 -1.05
CA GLY A 103 -21.77 -1.06 -1.24
C GLY A 103 -21.82 -0.09 -0.08
N LYS A 104 -21.63 -0.58 1.16
CA LYS A 104 -21.55 0.27 2.36
C LYS A 104 -20.30 1.14 2.36
N VAL A 105 -19.15 0.59 1.98
CA VAL A 105 -17.89 1.35 1.94
C VAL A 105 -17.89 2.37 0.79
N CYS A 106 -18.24 1.95 -0.44
CA CYS A 106 -18.38 2.87 -1.57
C CYS A 106 -19.45 3.92 -1.33
N GLY A 107 -20.55 3.59 -0.64
CA GLY A 107 -21.64 4.51 -0.35
C GLY A 107 -21.21 5.73 0.46
N LYS A 108 -20.26 5.54 1.39
CA LYS A 108 -19.69 6.58 2.25
C LYS A 108 -18.38 7.18 1.70
N CYS A 109 -17.90 6.70 0.56
CA CYS A 109 -16.60 7.11 0.00
C CYS A 109 -16.66 8.54 -0.53
N PRO A 110 -15.78 9.46 -0.05
CA PRO A 110 -15.72 10.83 -0.59
C PRO A 110 -15.37 10.88 -2.08
N LEU A 111 -14.59 9.91 -2.55
CA LEU A 111 -14.14 9.82 -3.94
C LEU A 111 -15.17 9.17 -4.88
N LYS A 112 -16.37 8.83 -4.39
CA LYS A 112 -17.38 8.03 -5.11
C LYS A 112 -17.76 8.63 -6.46
N GLN A 113 -17.98 9.94 -6.51
CA GLN A 113 -18.47 10.64 -7.71
C GLN A 113 -17.46 10.58 -8.86
N SER A 114 -16.16 10.55 -8.54
CA SER A 114 -15.06 10.49 -9.52
C SER A 114 -14.57 9.06 -9.78
N CYS A 115 -15.15 8.06 -9.12
CA CYS A 115 -14.70 6.68 -9.21
C CYS A 115 -15.46 5.91 -10.29
N ASN A 116 -14.77 5.60 -11.39
CA ASN A 116 -15.27 4.76 -12.50
C ASN A 116 -15.63 3.31 -12.08
N PHE A 117 -15.26 2.93 -10.86
CA PHE A 117 -15.50 1.61 -10.28
C PHE A 117 -16.44 1.65 -9.08
N SER A 118 -17.11 2.77 -8.79
CA SER A 118 -18.06 2.85 -7.68
C SER A 118 -19.07 1.68 -7.72
N TYR A 119 -19.30 1.06 -6.56
CA TYR A 119 -20.21 -0.09 -6.39
C TYR A 119 -19.88 -1.37 -7.19
N LYS A 120 -18.84 -1.37 -8.02
CA LYS A 120 -18.45 -2.57 -8.78
C LYS A 120 -17.69 -3.54 -7.89
N ALA A 121 -17.96 -4.83 -8.01
CA ALA A 121 -17.10 -5.86 -7.44
C ALA A 121 -15.67 -5.82 -8.05
N PRO A 122 -14.63 -6.30 -7.34
CA PRO A 122 -13.31 -6.44 -7.95
C PRO A 122 -13.35 -7.44 -9.11
N GLN A 123 -12.55 -7.18 -10.16
CA GLN A 123 -12.49 -8.00 -11.36
C GLN A 123 -12.11 -9.45 -11.08
N GLN A 124 -11.32 -9.69 -10.03
CA GLN A 124 -10.99 -11.03 -9.57
C GLN A 124 -12.26 -11.78 -9.13
N ARG A 125 -12.82 -12.60 -10.02
CA ARG A 125 -14.11 -13.29 -9.80
C ARG A 125 -14.03 -14.47 -8.81
N ARG A 126 -12.85 -15.05 -8.62
CA ARG A 126 -12.67 -16.18 -7.68
C ARG A 126 -12.79 -15.72 -6.24
N SER A 127 -13.36 -16.56 -5.38
CA SER A 127 -13.35 -16.34 -3.94
C SER A 127 -11.89 -16.22 -3.48
N VAL A 128 -11.57 -15.14 -2.78
CA VAL A 128 -10.23 -14.94 -2.21
C VAL A 128 -10.16 -15.80 -0.94
N LYS A 129 -9.77 -17.07 -1.08
CA LYS A 129 -9.58 -17.96 0.07
C LYS A 129 -8.40 -17.52 0.93
N GLU A 130 -7.38 -16.97 0.29
CA GLU A 130 -6.16 -16.47 0.93
C GLU A 130 -5.82 -15.08 0.39
N LEU A 131 -5.45 -14.17 1.28
CA LEU A 131 -5.00 -12.82 0.94
C LEU A 131 -3.52 -12.87 0.55
N SER A 132 -3.17 -12.29 -0.60
CA SER A 132 -1.77 -12.10 -1.00
C SER A 132 -1.22 -10.77 -0.47
N LEU A 133 0.10 -10.68 -0.28
CA LEU A 133 0.73 -9.47 0.22
C LEU A 133 0.73 -8.32 -0.81
N SER A 134 0.73 -8.60 -2.11
CA SER A 134 0.77 -7.59 -3.18
C SER A 134 -0.38 -6.55 -3.13
N PRO A 135 -1.67 -6.94 -3.03
CA PRO A 135 -2.77 -6.01 -2.79
C PRO A 135 -2.60 -5.18 -1.52
N VAL A 136 -2.14 -5.80 -0.44
CA VAL A 136 -1.91 -5.13 0.86
C VAL A 136 -0.84 -4.06 0.70
N MET A 137 0.33 -4.40 0.16
CA MET A 137 1.41 -3.45 -0.10
C MET A 137 0.90 -2.28 -0.93
N ARG A 138 0.19 -2.55 -2.04
CA ARG A 138 -0.30 -1.48 -2.92
C ARG A 138 -1.17 -0.45 -2.19
N VAL A 139 -1.98 -0.89 -1.23
CA VAL A 139 -2.82 0.01 -0.41
C VAL A 139 -1.97 0.76 0.61
N LEU A 140 -1.13 0.04 1.38
CA LEU A 140 -0.32 0.63 2.45
C LEU A 140 0.65 1.70 1.95
N VAL A 141 1.36 1.49 0.84
CA VAL A 141 2.32 2.50 0.33
C VAL A 141 1.65 3.80 -0.12
N ILE A 142 0.37 3.78 -0.53
CA ILE A 142 -0.32 5.04 -0.88
C ILE A 142 -0.53 5.90 0.36
N TYR A 143 -0.95 5.30 1.47
CA TYR A 143 -1.07 5.99 2.75
C TYR A 143 0.30 6.45 3.25
N ALA A 144 1.29 5.57 3.29
CA ALA A 144 2.62 5.86 3.83
C ALA A 144 3.38 6.95 3.04
N LEU A 145 3.17 7.03 1.71
CA LEU A 145 3.76 8.06 0.87
C LEU A 145 2.96 9.37 0.86
N GLY A 146 1.84 9.46 1.57
CA GLY A 146 0.94 10.62 1.54
C GLY A 146 0.36 10.88 0.15
N LEU A 147 0.20 9.85 -0.68
CA LEU A 147 -0.33 9.95 -2.04
C LEU A 147 -1.87 9.85 -2.08
N VAL A 148 -2.51 10.13 -0.95
CA VAL A 148 -3.98 10.17 -0.84
C VAL A 148 -4.52 11.48 -1.42
N PRO A 149 -5.68 11.46 -2.11
CA PRO A 149 -6.33 12.68 -2.57
C PRO A 149 -6.68 13.61 -1.41
N LYS A 150 -6.67 14.93 -1.64
CA LYS A 150 -6.94 15.95 -0.60
C LYS A 150 -8.35 15.84 -0.02
N GLU A 151 -9.28 15.31 -0.80
CA GLU A 151 -10.67 15.07 -0.43
C GLU A 151 -10.80 13.93 0.60
N LEU A 152 -9.74 13.14 0.82
CA LEU A 152 -9.72 12.02 1.75
C LEU A 152 -8.97 12.41 3.03
N THR A 153 -9.71 12.75 4.08
CA THR A 153 -9.13 12.88 5.43
C THR A 153 -8.89 11.50 6.01
N VAL A 154 -7.63 11.15 6.26
CA VAL A 154 -7.25 9.84 6.82
C VAL A 154 -7.27 9.94 8.36
N PRO A 155 -8.12 9.16 9.04
CA PRO A 155 -8.15 9.11 10.50
C PRO A 155 -6.82 8.66 11.10
N GLU A 156 -6.50 9.14 12.31
CA GLU A 156 -5.26 8.79 13.01
C GLU A 156 -5.16 7.28 13.30
N ASP A 157 -6.27 6.63 13.63
CA ASP A 157 -6.30 5.20 13.90
C ASP A 157 -6.01 4.35 12.65
N VAL A 158 -6.42 4.81 11.47
CA VAL A 158 -6.05 4.23 10.17
C VAL A 158 -4.55 4.42 9.92
N SER A 159 -4.04 5.64 10.11
CA SER A 159 -2.60 5.94 9.96
C SER A 159 -1.72 5.10 10.91
N ALA A 160 -2.15 4.93 12.15
CA ALA A 160 -1.47 4.08 13.13
C ALA A 160 -1.49 2.60 12.73
N SER A 161 -2.59 2.13 12.11
CA SER A 161 -2.70 0.76 11.58
C SER A 161 -1.77 0.54 10.38
N VAL A 162 -1.65 1.53 9.50
CA VAL A 162 -0.66 1.51 8.40
C VAL A 162 0.76 1.41 8.96
N SER A 163 1.10 2.23 9.96
CA SER A 163 2.41 2.22 10.62
C SER A 163 2.75 0.84 11.20
N ARG A 164 1.84 0.25 11.98
CA ARG A 164 2.05 -1.09 12.57
C ARG A 164 2.27 -2.16 11.50
N LEU A 165 1.41 -2.20 10.47
CA LEU A 165 1.53 -3.19 9.41
C LEU A 165 2.83 -3.03 8.60
N MET A 166 3.26 -1.80 8.32
CA MET A 166 4.54 -1.57 7.64
C MET A 166 5.73 -2.13 8.45
N LYS A 167 5.73 -1.91 9.76
CA LYS A 167 6.75 -2.47 10.68
C LYS A 167 6.71 -3.99 10.72
N GLU A 168 5.52 -4.58 10.80
CA GLU A 168 5.33 -6.04 10.75
C GLU A 168 5.88 -6.64 9.46
N ILE A 169 5.55 -6.04 8.31
CA ILE A 169 5.99 -6.51 6.99
C ILE A 169 7.52 -6.48 6.89
N VAL A 170 8.16 -5.38 7.27
CA VAL A 170 9.64 -5.29 7.24
C VAL A 170 10.26 -6.32 8.18
N LYS A 171 9.70 -6.50 9.39
CA LYS A 171 10.18 -7.50 10.36
C LYS A 171 10.07 -8.92 9.81
N LEU A 172 8.89 -9.30 9.29
CA LEU A 172 8.62 -10.64 8.75
C LEU A 172 9.46 -10.91 7.49
N SER A 173 9.61 -9.91 6.62
CA SER A 173 10.43 -10.03 5.41
C SER A 173 11.91 -10.31 5.72
N ARG A 174 12.43 -9.83 6.85
CA ARG A 174 13.80 -10.15 7.30
C ARG A 174 13.95 -11.58 7.80
N THR A 175 12.88 -12.19 8.32
CA THR A 175 12.92 -13.54 8.91
C THR A 175 12.63 -14.66 7.91
N VAL A 176 12.01 -14.34 6.77
CA VAL A 176 11.63 -15.32 5.74
C VAL A 176 12.71 -15.48 4.64
N SER A 177 13.85 -14.77 4.76
CA SER A 177 14.97 -14.82 3.80
C SER A 177 16.05 -15.81 4.19
#